data_AF-A0A1H0T013-F1
#
_entry.id   AF-A0A1H0T013-F1
#
_cell.length_a   1.000
_cell.length_b   1.000
_cell.length_c   1.000
_cell.angle_alpha   90.00
_cell.angle_beta   90.00
_cell.angle_gamma   90.00
#
_symmetry.space_group_name_H-M   'P 1'
#
loop_
_entity.id
_entity.type
_entity.pdbx_description
1 polymer ?
#
loop_
_entity_poly.entity_id
_entity_poly.type
_entity_poly.pdbx_seq_one_letter_code
_entity_poly.pdbx_strand_id
1 'polypeptide(L)'
;MEAGETDEAAVTREVLEETGLVVTVSRLVGCVERPAPNGVFAIFDYECQVTSGVLRAGDDASDVAWVDSATLATLPTADGLVEALSGWNCLPRA
;
A
#
# COMPACT_ATOMS: atom_id res chain seq x y z
N MET A 1 -9.21 -0.87 -9.17
CA MET A 1 -9.63 0.25 -10.04
C MET A 1 -10.92 -0.12 -10.73
N GLU A 2 -12.02 0.45 -10.25
CA GLU A 2 -13.31 0.36 -10.93
C GLU A 2 -13.35 1.30 -12.15
N ALA A 3 -14.24 1.03 -13.10
CA ALA A 3 -14.36 1.85 -14.30
C ALA A 3 -14.83 3.27 -13.96
N GLY A 4 -13.97 4.26 -14.20
CA GLY A 4 -14.24 5.67 -13.91
C GLY A 4 -13.84 6.12 -12.50
N GLU A 5 -13.23 5.24 -11.70
CA GLU A 5 -12.67 5.55 -10.39
C GLU A 5 -11.36 6.34 -10.55
N THR A 6 -11.14 7.35 -9.71
CA THR A 6 -9.83 8.02 -9.61
C THR A 6 -8.90 7.21 -8.71
N ASP A 7 -7.60 7.37 -8.88
CA ASP A 7 -6.61 6.70 -8.03
C ASP A 7 -6.85 6.99 -6.54
N GLU A 8 -7.21 8.22 -6.17
CA GLU A 8 -7.48 8.58 -4.78
C GLU A 8 -8.73 7.88 -4.23
N ALA A 9 -9.76 7.73 -5.05
CA ALA A 9 -10.98 7.01 -4.67
C ALA A 9 -10.67 5.51 -4.47
N ALA A 10 -9.92 4.91 -5.40
CA ALA A 10 -9.48 3.53 -5.30
C ALA A 10 -8.66 3.30 -4.03
N VAL A 11 -7.58 4.06 -3.83
CA VAL A 11 -6.72 3.92 -2.64
C VAL A 11 -7.51 4.09 -1.34
N THR A 12 -8.43 5.05 -1.28
CA THR A 12 -9.26 5.25 -0.07
C THR A 12 -10.16 4.06 0.22
N ARG A 13 -10.75 3.46 -0.83
CA ARG A 13 -11.60 2.27 -0.71
C ARG A 13 -10.79 1.04 -0.32
N GLU A 14 -9.74 0.70 -1.08
CA GLU A 14 -8.92 -0.50 -0.83
C GLU A 14 -8.32 -0.46 0.59
N VAL A 15 -7.75 0.68 1.03
CA VAL A 15 -7.17 0.78 2.38
C VAL A 15 -8.23 0.54 3.48
N LEU A 16 -9.46 1.01 3.28
CA LEU A 16 -10.54 0.74 4.22
C LEU A 16 -10.95 -0.74 4.21
N GLU A 17 -11.08 -1.34 3.04
CA GLU A 17 -11.49 -2.73 2.85
C GLU A 17 -10.46 -3.69 3.44
N GLU A 18 -9.17 -3.47 3.20
CA GLU A 18 -8.07 -4.36 3.60
C GLU A 18 -7.58 -4.16 5.04
N THR A 19 -7.68 -2.93 5.58
CA THR A 19 -7.05 -2.58 6.88
C THR A 19 -7.99 -2.01 7.94
N GLY A 20 -9.24 -1.69 7.56
CA GLY A 20 -10.20 -1.03 8.44
C GLY A 20 -9.89 0.45 8.75
N LEU A 21 -8.91 1.04 8.06
CA LEU A 21 -8.48 2.42 8.26
C LEU A 21 -9.09 3.36 7.22
N VAL A 22 -9.50 4.55 7.66
CA VAL A 22 -9.92 5.64 6.77
C VAL A 22 -8.75 6.59 6.60
N VAL A 23 -8.37 6.87 5.36
CA VAL A 23 -7.21 7.70 5.02
C VAL A 23 -7.56 8.91 4.17
N THR A 24 -6.70 9.93 4.22
CA THR A 24 -6.60 10.95 3.17
C THR A 24 -5.38 10.68 2.32
N VAL A 25 -5.56 10.58 1.01
CA VAL A 25 -4.48 10.41 0.03
C VAL A 25 -3.78 11.75 -0.20
N SER A 26 -2.45 11.77 -0.10
CA SER A 26 -1.67 13.00 -0.22
C SER A 26 -1.03 13.16 -1.60
N ARG A 27 -0.08 12.28 -1.95
CA ARG A 27 0.69 12.38 -3.20
C ARG A 27 1.11 11.01 -3.69
N LEU A 28 1.32 10.90 -4.98
CA LEU A 28 2.02 9.76 -5.58
C LEU A 28 3.47 9.72 -5.04
N VAL A 29 3.89 8.56 -4.57
CA VAL A 29 5.25 8.26 -4.06
C VAL A 29 6.08 7.63 -5.14
N GLY A 30 5.49 6.68 -5.88
CA GLY A 30 6.19 5.96 -6.92
C GLY A 30 5.26 5.05 -7.69
N CYS A 31 5.84 4.35 -8.65
CA CYS A 31 5.14 3.34 -9.43
C CYS A 31 6.06 2.14 -9.61
N VAL A 32 5.49 0.94 -9.48
CA VAL A 32 6.15 -0.29 -9.86
C VAL A 32 5.37 -1.00 -10.94
N GLU A 33 6.11 -1.55 -11.90
CA GLU A 33 5.54 -2.42 -12.93
C GLU A 33 5.71 -3.89 -12.54
N ARG A 34 4.66 -4.69 -12.74
CA ARG A 34 4.66 -6.12 -12.45
C ARG A 34 4.11 -6.91 -13.64
N PRO A 35 4.74 -8.03 -14.03
CA PRO A 35 4.19 -8.90 -15.07
C PRO A 35 2.79 -9.40 -14.70
N ALA A 36 1.89 -9.37 -15.68
CA ALA A 36 0.54 -9.88 -15.56
C ALA A 36 0.25 -10.86 -16.70
N PRO A 37 -0.72 -11.78 -16.58
CA PRO A 37 -1.02 -12.78 -17.61
C PRO A 37 -1.23 -12.19 -19.02
N ASN A 38 -1.75 -10.96 -19.11
CA ASN A 38 -2.04 -10.28 -20.38
C ASN A 38 -1.36 -8.90 -20.48
N GLY A 39 -0.18 -8.72 -19.89
CA GLY A 39 0.57 -7.47 -19.99
C GLY A 39 1.36 -7.13 -18.73
N VAL A 40 1.27 -5.88 -18.31
CA VAL A 40 1.95 -5.36 -17.13
C VAL A 40 0.92 -4.62 -16.27
N PHE A 41 0.92 -4.89 -14.97
CA PHE A 41 0.26 -4.04 -14.00
C PHE A 41 1.20 -2.89 -13.63
N ALA A 42 0.75 -1.66 -13.84
CA ALA A 42 1.36 -0.48 -13.24
C ALA A 42 0.66 -0.23 -11.91
N ILE A 43 1.41 -0.35 -10.81
CA ILE A 43 0.93 -0.17 -9.44
C ILE A 43 1.45 1.18 -8.97
N PHE A 44 0.53 2.09 -8.66
CA PHE A 44 0.83 3.44 -8.20
C PHE A 44 0.72 3.50 -6.68
N ASP A 45 1.82 3.82 -6.01
CA ASP A 45 1.91 3.85 -4.54
C ASP A 45 1.75 5.28 -4.04
N TYR A 46 0.82 5.50 -3.11
CA TYR A 46 0.47 6.82 -2.59
C TYR A 46 0.78 6.98 -1.10
N GLU A 47 1.24 8.17 -0.72
CA GLU A 47 1.35 8.54 0.69
C GLU A 47 -0.03 8.84 1.24
N CYS A 48 -0.39 8.15 2.33
CA CYS A 48 -1.69 8.27 2.98
C CYS A 48 -1.52 8.69 4.44
N GLN A 49 -2.47 9.49 4.95
CA GLN A 49 -2.57 9.84 6.36
C GLN A 49 -3.84 9.23 6.95
N VAL A 50 -3.70 8.46 8.02
CA VAL A 50 -4.84 7.86 8.73
C VAL A 50 -5.61 8.96 9.46
N THR A 51 -6.92 9.00 9.23
CA THR A 51 -7.82 9.98 9.86
C THR A 51 -8.74 9.35 10.88
N SER A 52 -9.09 8.08 10.72
CA SER A 52 -9.90 7.31 11.66
C SER A 52 -9.85 5.81 11.34
N GLY A 53 -10.62 5.01 12.07
CA GLY A 53 -10.71 3.56 11.89
C GLY A 53 -10.03 2.79 13.00
N VAL A 54 -10.15 1.46 12.93
CA VAL A 54 -9.49 0.53 13.83
C VAL A 54 -8.75 -0.47 12.98
N LEU A 55 -7.44 -0.60 13.21
CA LEU A 55 -6.60 -1.51 12.47
C LEU A 55 -7.13 -2.94 12.62
N ARG A 56 -7.57 -3.52 11.50
CA ARG A 56 -8.09 -4.88 11.44
C ARG A 56 -7.94 -5.43 10.02
N ALA A 57 -7.50 -6.68 9.93
CA ALA A 57 -7.36 -7.36 8.66
C ALA A 57 -8.75 -7.49 7.99
N GLY A 58 -8.76 -7.15 6.72
CA GLY A 58 -9.92 -6.96 5.88
C GLY A 58 -10.37 -8.16 5.07
N ASP A 59 -10.86 -7.89 3.88
CA ASP A 59 -11.44 -8.85 2.94
C ASP A 59 -10.42 -9.85 2.36
N ASP A 60 -9.33 -9.37 1.77
CA ASP A 60 -8.28 -10.21 1.20
C ASP A 60 -6.98 -10.24 2.04
N ALA A 61 -6.91 -9.39 3.07
CA ALA A 61 -5.85 -9.40 4.07
C ALA A 61 -6.11 -10.43 5.18
N SER A 62 -5.19 -11.38 5.34
CA SER A 62 -5.27 -12.38 6.42
C SER A 62 -4.73 -11.89 7.78
N ASP A 63 -3.91 -10.85 7.79
CA ASP A 63 -3.34 -10.22 8.99
C ASP A 63 -3.01 -8.75 8.69
N VAL A 64 -2.86 -7.93 9.73
CA VAL A 64 -2.47 -6.51 9.60
C VAL A 64 -1.67 -6.05 10.82
N ALA A 65 -0.60 -5.30 10.58
CA ALA A 65 0.23 -4.73 11.64
C ALA A 65 0.88 -3.42 11.21
N TRP A 66 1.11 -2.54 12.19
CA TRP A 66 2.10 -1.47 12.04
C TRP A 66 3.49 -2.07 12.22
N VAL A 67 4.41 -1.78 11.31
CA VAL A 67 5.76 -2.33 11.31
C VAL A 67 6.80 -1.21 11.24
N ASP A 68 7.85 -1.34 12.04
CA ASP A 68 9.05 -0.51 11.95
C ASP A 68 10.04 -1.12 10.93
N SER A 69 11.18 -0.46 10.70
CA SER A 69 12.18 -0.95 9.75
C SER A 69 12.80 -2.28 10.19
N ALA A 70 12.97 -2.50 11.49
CA ALA A 70 13.53 -3.73 12.02
C ALA A 70 12.61 -4.92 11.75
N THR A 71 11.30 -4.74 11.98
CA THR A 71 10.28 -5.75 11.72
C THR A 71 10.14 -6.01 10.23
N LEU A 72 10.06 -4.94 9.40
CA LEU A 72 9.97 -5.07 7.95
C LEU A 72 11.10 -5.91 7.36
N ALA A 73 12.33 -5.74 7.87
CA ALA A 73 13.50 -6.52 7.44
C ALA A 73 13.41 -8.03 7.73
N THR A 74 12.48 -8.45 8.57
CA THR A 74 12.26 -9.87 8.92
C THR A 74 11.06 -10.50 8.21
N LEU A 75 10.20 -9.69 7.58
CA LEU A 75 8.99 -10.19 6.93
C LEU A 75 9.26 -10.72 5.52
N PRO A 76 8.56 -11.77 5.09
CA PRO A 76 8.57 -12.20 3.69
C PRO A 76 7.79 -11.19 2.85
N THR A 77 8.50 -10.24 2.24
CA THR A 77 7.90 -9.23 1.36
C THR A 77 7.85 -9.71 -0.08
N ALA A 78 6.97 -9.11 -0.88
CA ALA A 78 7.01 -9.27 -2.33
C ALA A 78 8.36 -8.78 -2.89
N ASP A 79 8.81 -9.41 -3.98
CA ASP A 79 10.06 -9.05 -4.65
C ASP A 79 10.08 -7.56 -5.03
N GLY A 80 11.17 -6.88 -4.68
CA GLY A 80 11.39 -5.48 -5.00
C GLY A 80 10.68 -4.47 -4.09
N LEU A 81 9.89 -4.90 -3.09
CA LEU A 81 9.18 -3.98 -2.20
C LEU A 81 10.15 -3.10 -1.40
N VAL A 82 11.14 -3.71 -0.73
CA VAL A 82 12.09 -2.98 0.11
C VAL A 82 12.97 -2.05 -0.73
N GLU A 83 13.39 -2.51 -1.91
CA GLU A 83 14.16 -1.71 -2.86
C GLU A 83 13.36 -0.50 -3.35
N ALA A 84 12.08 -0.68 -3.69
CA ALA A 84 11.21 0.41 -4.13
C ALA A 84 11.00 1.45 -3.01
N LEU A 85 10.60 1.01 -1.81
CA LEU A 85 10.43 1.88 -0.65
C LEU A 85 11.73 2.62 -0.29
N SER A 86 12.87 1.94 -0.36
CA SER A 86 14.18 2.57 -0.17
C SER A 86 14.49 3.62 -1.24
N GLY A 87 14.22 3.31 -2.51
CA GLY A 87 14.43 4.22 -3.63
C GLY A 87 13.56 5.48 -3.56
N TRP A 88 12.38 5.37 -2.96
CA TRP A 88 11.46 6.49 -2.73
C TRP A 88 11.66 7.20 -1.38
N ASN A 89 12.64 6.76 -0.57
CA ASN A 89 12.88 7.27 0.78
C ASN A 89 11.66 7.15 1.71
N CYS A 90 10.95 6.02 1.60
CA CYS A 90 9.70 5.71 2.31
C CYS A 90 9.81 4.47 3.21
N LEU A 91 11.03 4.02 3.55
CA LEU A 91 11.18 2.98 4.56
C LEU A 91 10.63 3.44 5.93
N PRO A 92 9.97 2.54 6.70
CA PRO A 92 9.49 2.86 8.04
C PRO A 92 10.63 3.34 8.94
N ARG A 93 10.32 4.27 9.84
CA ARG A 93 11.27 4.72 10.85
C ARG A 93 11.14 3.87 12.12
N ALA A 94 12.21 3.83 12.91
CA ALA A 94 12.21 3.25 14.26
C ALA A 94 11.54 4.19 15.28
#